data_AF-A0A4Q6BTL3-F1
#
_entry.id   AF-A0A4Q6BTL3-F1
#
_cell.length_a   1.000
_cell.length_b   1.000
_cell.length_c   1.000
_cell.angle_alpha   90.00
_cell.angle_beta   90.00
_cell.angle_gamma   90.00
#
_symmetry.space_group_name_H-M   'P 1'
#
loop_
_entity.id
_entity.type
_entity.pdbx_description
1 polymer ?
#
loop_
_entity_poly.entity_id
_entity_poly.type
_entity_poly.pdbx_seq_one_letter_code
_entity_poly.pdbx_strand_id
1 'polypeptide(L)'
;MQRLQMEPAMPDTSLEYLKRHQIVRAGAGAGKTYTLTHKVMDIADEIFRKEKRWPRVVVTTFTRKATQELRERLMLLALEEKPHLVDFINSKSHLMVSTIHGVMDLFLKRYGASICVDPGYTVITGAQATKLARQVLRHSILEEGGDSSLLETFPFNKLAILMRRLDAMYGENPEAKPYSVSDFKSIFERRALGIARELESAAFNIKEESTNKPWLKMADDYLVLATQLKSSDWVQAREAFGSYLQAMGRSPSFLKKNPAVTELTNEEAKSALKKAKALLEPAYDPKAWSFFAERFEVLEKIGRRFSEEFRAAKRDKGWLEIGDLELLAMECARAHPESAQAFSSEWDHWLIDEYQDTSPFQVRLLRELTGQEPTFVVGDPQQSIYLFRGARSEVFGHREDEILKGGG
;
A
#
# COMPACT_ATOMS: atom_id res chain seq x y z
N MET A 1 2.69 34.92 -50.45
CA MET A 1 1.57 34.13 -49.95
C MET A 1 1.85 33.76 -48.51
N GLN A 2 0.94 34.18 -47.63
CA GLN A 2 0.69 33.84 -46.23
C GLN A 2 1.81 33.33 -45.31
N ARG A 3 2.04 34.16 -44.28
CA ARG A 3 2.56 33.79 -42.96
C ARG A 3 1.73 32.64 -42.36
N LEU A 4 2.38 31.59 -41.90
CA LEU A 4 1.92 30.84 -40.73
C LEU A 4 2.76 31.35 -39.55
N GLN A 5 2.22 32.37 -38.87
CA GLN A 5 2.67 32.76 -37.54
C GLN A 5 2.43 31.55 -36.64
N MET A 6 3.49 30.87 -36.21
CA MET A 6 3.40 30.09 -34.98
C MET A 6 3.13 31.11 -33.86
N GLU A 7 2.02 30.94 -33.15
CA GLU A 7 1.76 31.68 -31.92
C GLU A 7 2.97 31.56 -30.98
N PRO A 8 3.33 32.62 -30.24
CA PRO A 8 4.38 32.51 -29.24
C PRO A 8 3.99 31.43 -28.22
N ALA A 9 4.92 30.54 -27.90
CA ALA A 9 4.77 29.61 -26.77
C ALA A 9 4.28 30.41 -25.55
N MET A 10 3.14 30.01 -24.97
CA MET A 10 2.57 30.71 -23.82
C MET A 10 3.62 30.75 -22.70
N PRO A 11 3.87 31.89 -22.05
CA PRO A 11 4.78 31.94 -20.92
C PRO A 11 4.23 31.04 -19.80
N ASP A 12 5.13 30.33 -19.11
CA ASP A 12 4.82 29.36 -18.04
C ASP A 12 4.08 29.98 -16.84
N THR A 13 3.97 31.31 -16.80
CA THR A 13 3.25 32.09 -15.78
C THR A 13 1.89 32.60 -16.23
N SER A 14 1.50 32.36 -17.49
CA SER A 14 0.18 32.75 -17.98
C SER A 14 -0.93 31.93 -17.32
N LEU A 15 -2.04 32.59 -16.96
CA LEU A 15 -3.18 31.91 -16.32
C LEU A 15 -3.68 30.68 -17.12
N GLU A 16 -3.64 30.72 -18.45
CA GLU A 16 -4.05 29.61 -19.30
C GLU A 16 -3.10 28.42 -19.20
N TYR A 17 -1.79 28.66 -19.08
CA TYR A 17 -0.81 27.62 -18.79
C TYR A 17 -0.99 27.08 -17.36
N LEU A 18 -1.17 27.95 -16.37
CA LEU A 18 -1.35 27.56 -14.96
C LEU A 18 -2.59 26.68 -14.75
N LYS A 19 -3.64 26.87 -15.56
CA LYS A 19 -4.88 26.07 -15.54
C LYS A 19 -4.77 24.70 -16.23
N ARG A 20 -3.61 24.31 -16.78
CA ARG A 20 -3.42 22.96 -17.35
C ARG A 20 -3.05 21.96 -16.26
N HIS A 21 -3.39 20.68 -16.49
CA HIS A 21 -2.76 19.60 -15.74
C HIS A 21 -1.27 19.56 -16.08
N GLN A 22 -0.43 19.47 -15.06
CA GLN A 22 1.02 19.52 -15.19
C GLN A 22 1.64 18.44 -14.30
N ILE A 23 2.76 17.89 -14.76
CA ILE A 23 3.56 16.93 -14.00
C ILE A 23 5.05 17.30 -14.10
N VAL A 24 5.73 17.28 -12.95
CA VAL A 24 7.16 17.55 -12.84
C VAL A 24 7.84 16.35 -12.24
N ARG A 25 8.70 15.73 -13.05
CA ARG A 25 9.65 14.73 -12.57
C ARG A 25 10.90 15.43 -12.05
N ALA A 26 11.14 15.34 -10.75
CA ALA A 26 12.28 16.00 -10.13
C ALA A 26 12.95 15.09 -9.09
N GLY A 27 14.24 14.81 -9.30
CA GLY A 27 15.04 13.94 -8.44
C GLY A 27 15.42 14.55 -7.08
N ALA A 28 16.24 13.84 -6.32
CA ALA A 28 16.64 14.27 -4.98
C ALA A 28 17.51 15.53 -5.11
N GLY A 29 17.20 16.57 -4.34
CA GLY A 29 17.89 17.85 -4.44
C GLY A 29 17.58 18.66 -5.71
N ALA A 30 16.70 18.20 -6.60
CA ALA A 30 16.32 18.91 -7.82
C ALA A 30 15.31 20.06 -7.60
N GLY A 31 15.04 20.42 -6.34
CA GLY A 31 14.16 21.53 -6.00
C GLY A 31 12.66 21.24 -6.05
N LYS A 32 12.20 19.98 -5.88
CA LYS A 32 10.76 19.61 -5.86
C LYS A 32 9.91 20.60 -5.05
N THR A 33 10.28 20.79 -3.79
CA THR A 33 9.58 21.68 -2.87
C THR A 33 9.65 23.14 -3.32
N TYR A 34 10.79 23.57 -3.87
CA TYR A 34 10.95 24.93 -4.42
C TYR A 34 9.99 25.17 -5.59
N THR A 35 9.96 24.25 -6.56
CA THR A 35 9.03 24.32 -7.69
C THR A 35 7.57 24.35 -7.22
N LEU A 36 7.22 23.48 -6.28
CA LEU A 36 5.87 23.40 -5.72
C LEU A 36 5.47 24.71 -5.02
N THR A 37 6.34 25.29 -4.19
CA THR A 37 6.03 26.54 -3.49
C THR A 37 5.93 27.73 -4.43
N HIS A 38 6.82 27.87 -5.40
CA HIS A 38 6.73 28.93 -6.41
C HIS A 38 5.46 28.79 -7.25
N LYS A 39 5.08 27.56 -7.62
CA LYS A 39 3.83 27.31 -8.35
C LYS A 39 2.60 27.82 -7.59
N VAL A 40 2.51 27.57 -6.28
CA VAL A 40 1.42 28.11 -5.43
C VAL A 40 1.41 29.63 -5.48
N MET A 41 2.59 30.26 -5.34
CA MET A 41 2.73 31.71 -5.35
C MET A 41 2.34 32.33 -6.69
N ASP A 42 2.70 31.68 -7.80
CA ASP A 42 2.37 32.15 -9.14
C ASP A 42 0.88 32.01 -9.46
N ILE A 43 0.25 30.91 -9.06
CA ILE A 43 -1.22 30.73 -9.15
C ILE A 43 -1.94 31.83 -8.35
N ALA A 44 -1.52 32.03 -7.10
CA ALA A 44 -2.12 33.03 -6.22
C ALA A 44 -2.02 34.44 -6.78
N ASP A 45 -0.82 34.83 -7.21
CA ASP A 45 -0.52 36.16 -7.73
C ASP A 45 -1.22 36.43 -9.07
N GLU A 46 -1.20 35.47 -9.99
CA GLU A 46 -1.79 35.63 -11.32
C GLU A 46 -3.32 35.73 -11.27
N ILE A 47 -3.97 34.86 -10.48
CA ILE A 47 -5.43 34.91 -10.30
C ILE A 47 -5.84 36.19 -9.58
N PHE A 48 -5.14 36.57 -8.52
CA PHE A 48 -5.45 37.81 -7.80
C PHE A 48 -5.30 39.04 -8.71
N ARG A 49 -4.25 39.08 -9.54
CA ARG A 49 -4.00 40.17 -10.48
C ARG A 49 -5.13 40.31 -11.50
N LYS A 50 -5.59 39.20 -12.09
CA LYS A 50 -6.59 39.15 -13.17
C LYS A 50 -8.04 39.20 -12.68
N GLU A 51 -8.37 38.41 -11.68
CA GLU A 51 -9.75 38.19 -11.22
C GLU A 51 -10.10 39.00 -9.95
N LYS A 52 -9.12 39.69 -9.34
CA LYS A 52 -9.30 40.51 -8.12
C LYS A 52 -9.90 39.75 -6.93
N ARG A 53 -9.68 38.43 -6.89
CA ARG A 53 -10.04 37.54 -5.79
C ARG A 53 -8.88 36.61 -5.46
N TRP A 54 -8.86 36.09 -4.24
CA TRP A 54 -7.97 34.99 -3.91
C TRP A 54 -8.45 33.69 -4.55
N PRO A 55 -7.55 32.87 -5.12
CA PRO A 55 -7.92 31.53 -5.50
C PRO A 55 -8.12 30.65 -4.27
N ARG A 56 -8.75 29.51 -4.51
CA ARG A 56 -8.83 28.39 -3.59
C ARG A 56 -7.92 27.27 -4.07
N VAL A 57 -6.90 26.97 -3.29
CA VAL A 57 -5.82 26.06 -3.68
C VAL A 57 -5.66 24.97 -2.62
N VAL A 58 -5.60 23.72 -3.06
CA VAL A 58 -5.24 22.58 -2.22
C VAL A 58 -3.81 22.16 -2.53
N VAL A 59 -2.99 22.00 -1.50
CA VAL A 59 -1.66 21.38 -1.59
C VAL A 59 -1.65 20.15 -0.70
N THR A 60 -1.41 18.99 -1.29
CA THR A 60 -1.39 17.70 -0.59
C THR A 60 0.01 17.13 -0.52
N THR A 61 0.40 16.62 0.65
CA THR A 61 1.69 15.96 0.87
C THR A 61 1.52 14.59 1.54
N PHE A 62 2.56 13.76 1.54
CA PHE A 62 2.51 12.43 2.15
C PHE A 62 2.58 12.45 3.69
N THR A 63 3.19 13.47 4.30
CA THR A 63 3.41 13.52 5.75
C THR A 63 3.06 14.87 6.36
N ARG A 64 2.59 14.86 7.61
CA ARG A 64 2.33 16.09 8.38
C ARG A 64 3.57 16.98 8.53
N LYS A 65 4.76 16.38 8.61
CA LYS A 65 6.03 17.14 8.66
C LYS A 65 6.26 17.91 7.35
N ALA A 66 6.06 17.26 6.20
CA ALA A 66 6.15 17.91 4.90
C ALA A 66 5.08 19.01 4.73
N THR A 67 3.85 18.79 5.24
CA THR A 67 2.81 19.82 5.30
C THR A 67 3.28 21.07 6.05
N GLN A 68 3.87 20.89 7.24
CA GLN A 68 4.36 22.00 8.06
C GLN A 68 5.52 22.73 7.38
N GLU A 69 6.52 21.99 6.90
CA GLU A 69 7.68 22.54 6.20
C GLU A 69 7.27 23.35 4.96
N LEU A 70 6.28 22.85 4.20
CA LEU A 70 5.76 23.56 3.03
C LEU A 70 5.07 24.87 3.41
N ARG A 71 4.28 24.90 4.50
CA ARG A 71 3.67 26.15 5.00
C ARG A 71 4.71 27.16 5.43
N GLU A 72 5.76 26.73 6.15
CA GLU A 72 6.84 27.60 6.60
C GLU A 72 7.58 28.23 5.40
N ARG A 73 7.90 27.42 4.38
CA ARG A 73 8.53 27.90 3.14
C ARG A 73 7.66 28.89 2.38
N LEU A 74 6.36 28.61 2.21
CA LEU A 74 5.43 29.55 1.57
C LEU A 74 5.39 30.90 2.30
N MET A 75 5.33 30.88 3.64
CA MET A 75 5.32 32.10 4.44
C MET A 75 6.60 32.91 4.26
N LEU A 76 7.77 32.26 4.31
CA LEU A 76 9.06 32.94 4.09
C LEU A 76 9.14 33.56 2.69
N LEU A 77 8.77 32.80 1.65
CA LEU A 77 8.74 33.30 0.28
C LEU A 77 7.80 34.49 0.11
N ALA A 78 6.64 34.49 0.77
CA ALA A 78 5.73 35.63 0.73
C ALA A 78 6.33 36.86 1.41
N LEU A 79 6.96 36.70 2.57
CA LEU A 79 7.58 37.82 3.29
C LEU A 79 8.76 38.44 2.51
N GLU A 80 9.53 37.62 1.81
CA GLU A 80 10.72 38.05 1.09
C GLU A 80 10.41 38.61 -0.31
N GLU A 81 9.52 37.96 -1.07
CA GLU A 81 9.32 38.25 -2.50
C GLU A 81 7.95 38.85 -2.83
N LYS A 82 6.88 38.41 -2.16
CA LYS A 82 5.49 38.80 -2.50
C LYS A 82 4.63 39.09 -1.24
N PRO A 83 4.88 40.20 -0.52
CA PRO A 83 4.25 40.43 0.80
C PRO A 83 2.71 40.51 0.80
N HIS A 84 2.09 40.84 -0.33
CA HIS A 84 0.62 40.86 -0.45
C HIS A 84 -0.01 39.47 -0.38
N LEU A 85 0.76 38.38 -0.56
CA LEU A 85 0.27 37.01 -0.50
C LEU A 85 0.20 36.42 0.92
N VAL A 86 0.67 37.15 1.94
CA VAL A 86 0.66 36.69 3.34
C VAL A 86 -0.76 36.35 3.81
N ASP A 87 -1.75 37.17 3.45
CA ASP A 87 -3.15 36.94 3.81
C ASP A 87 -3.73 35.69 3.14
N PHE A 88 -3.35 35.45 1.87
CA PHE A 88 -3.71 34.23 1.15
C PHE A 88 -3.19 32.97 1.86
N ILE A 89 -1.90 32.97 2.24
CA ILE A 89 -1.25 31.82 2.88
C ILE A 89 -1.84 31.53 4.27
N ASN A 90 -2.16 32.58 5.03
CA ASN A 90 -2.75 32.44 6.36
C ASN A 90 -4.21 31.95 6.33
N SER A 91 -4.92 32.18 5.22
CA SER A 91 -6.32 31.82 5.12
C SER A 91 -6.53 30.35 4.74
N LYS A 92 -7.04 29.54 5.68
CA LYS A 92 -7.42 28.14 5.41
C LYS A 92 -8.55 27.99 4.38
N SER A 93 -9.35 29.04 4.16
CA SER A 93 -10.41 29.04 3.14
C SER A 93 -9.89 29.28 1.72
N HIS A 94 -8.66 29.79 1.58
CA HIS A 94 -8.00 30.06 0.30
C HIS A 94 -6.86 29.08 0.03
N LEU A 95 -6.05 28.75 1.04
CA LEU A 95 -4.96 27.81 0.91
C LEU A 95 -5.06 26.67 1.93
N MET A 96 -5.42 25.49 1.44
CA MET A 96 -5.41 24.25 2.21
C MET A 96 -4.11 23.50 1.96
N VAL A 97 -3.17 23.57 2.91
CA VAL A 97 -1.98 22.70 2.91
C VAL A 97 -2.23 21.57 3.90
N SER A 98 -2.33 20.33 3.41
CA SER A 98 -2.66 19.17 4.23
C SER A 98 -2.01 17.88 3.72
N THR A 99 -2.21 16.78 4.45
CA THR A 99 -1.94 15.44 3.92
C THR A 99 -3.12 14.96 3.05
N ILE A 100 -2.92 13.94 2.22
CA ILE A 100 -4.02 13.32 1.44
C ILE A 100 -5.19 12.92 2.37
N HIS A 101 -4.90 12.29 3.52
CA HIS A 101 -5.92 11.94 4.51
C HIS A 101 -6.65 13.14 5.10
N GLY A 102 -5.98 14.30 5.18
CA GLY A 102 -6.62 15.53 5.64
C GLY A 102 -7.57 16.15 4.61
N VAL A 103 -7.33 15.91 3.32
CA VAL A 103 -8.32 16.23 2.27
C VAL A 103 -9.53 15.30 2.37
N MET A 104 -9.30 13.99 2.53
CA MET A 104 -10.37 13.02 2.71
C MET A 104 -11.22 13.33 3.95
N ASP A 105 -10.58 13.72 5.06
CA ASP A 105 -11.24 14.16 6.29
C ASP A 105 -12.15 15.38 6.03
N LEU A 106 -11.64 16.38 5.30
CA LEU A 106 -12.44 17.55 4.93
C LEU A 106 -13.62 17.19 4.03
N PHE A 107 -13.40 16.33 3.05
CA PHE A 107 -14.47 15.84 2.16
C PHE A 107 -15.57 15.14 2.96
N LEU A 108 -15.21 14.19 3.82
CA LEU A 108 -16.16 13.46 4.66
C LEU A 108 -16.88 14.36 5.67
N LYS A 109 -16.22 15.38 6.22
CA LYS A 109 -16.88 16.35 7.10
C LYS A 109 -17.95 17.19 6.41
N ARG A 110 -17.85 17.36 5.09
CA ARG A 110 -18.81 18.16 4.30
C ARG A 110 -19.90 17.29 3.68
N TYR A 111 -19.51 16.13 3.15
CA TYR A 111 -20.38 15.33 2.29
C TYR A 111 -20.68 13.93 2.85
N GLY A 112 -19.98 13.49 3.91
CA GLY A 112 -20.12 12.14 4.48
C GLY A 112 -21.49 11.85 5.08
N ALA A 113 -22.29 12.88 5.40
CA ALA A 113 -23.66 12.71 5.86
C ALA A 113 -24.54 11.97 4.83
N SER A 114 -24.20 12.04 3.54
CA SER A 114 -24.89 11.32 2.46
C SER A 114 -24.80 9.79 2.59
N ILE A 115 -23.73 9.30 3.22
CA ILE A 115 -23.49 7.88 3.52
C ILE A 115 -23.58 7.59 5.03
N CYS A 116 -24.36 8.38 5.77
CA CYS A 116 -24.57 8.21 7.22
C CYS A 116 -23.28 8.33 8.07
N VAL A 117 -22.27 9.08 7.62
CA VAL A 117 -21.10 9.42 8.43
C VAL A 117 -21.35 10.74 9.15
N ASP A 118 -21.34 10.71 10.49
CA ASP A 118 -21.46 11.90 11.34
C ASP A 118 -20.19 12.77 11.22
N PRO A 119 -20.28 14.04 10.77
CA PRO A 119 -19.12 14.92 10.61
C PRO A 119 -18.38 15.23 11.94
N GLY A 120 -18.99 14.94 13.09
CA GLY A 120 -18.39 15.02 14.41
C GLY A 120 -17.42 13.88 14.75
N TYR A 121 -17.10 12.98 13.81
CA TYR A 121 -16.17 11.89 14.06
C TYR A 121 -14.77 12.37 14.46
N THR A 122 -14.06 11.52 15.20
CA THR A 122 -12.66 11.71 15.60
C THR A 122 -11.78 10.66 14.94
N VAL A 123 -10.75 11.11 14.23
CA VAL A 123 -9.72 10.23 13.67
C VAL A 123 -8.79 9.75 14.77
N ILE A 124 -8.75 8.44 15.02
CA ILE A 124 -7.96 7.83 16.09
C ILE A 124 -6.65 7.24 15.59
N THR A 125 -5.68 7.19 16.50
CA THR A 125 -4.38 6.54 16.26
C THR A 125 -4.51 5.01 16.34
N GLY A 126 -3.57 4.29 15.71
CA GLY A 126 -3.50 2.83 15.83
C GLY A 126 -3.35 2.34 17.28
N ALA A 127 -2.77 3.14 18.17
CA ALA A 127 -2.68 2.83 19.61
C ALA A 127 -4.05 2.91 20.30
N GLN A 128 -4.85 3.94 20.00
CA GLN A 128 -6.22 4.06 20.50
C GLN A 128 -7.10 2.93 19.94
N ALA A 129 -7.00 2.63 18.64
CA ALA A 129 -7.71 1.52 18.02
C ALA A 129 -7.34 0.18 18.66
N THR A 130 -6.04 -0.05 18.93
CA THR A 130 -5.57 -1.26 19.62
C THR A 130 -6.07 -1.33 21.05
N LYS A 131 -6.17 -0.20 21.76
CA LYS A 131 -6.76 -0.16 23.11
C LYS A 131 -8.24 -0.54 23.07
N LEU A 132 -9.00 0.01 22.13
CA LEU A 132 -10.41 -0.35 21.95
C LEU A 132 -10.58 -1.81 21.57
N ALA A 133 -9.79 -2.32 20.62
CA ALA A 133 -9.79 -3.72 20.22
C ALA A 133 -9.52 -4.65 21.42
N ARG A 134 -8.60 -4.30 22.32
CA ARG A 134 -8.38 -5.08 23.55
C ARG A 134 -9.56 -5.03 24.51
N GLN A 135 -10.29 -3.91 24.57
CA GLN A 135 -11.50 -3.81 25.40
C GLN A 135 -12.62 -4.68 24.83
N VAL A 136 -12.90 -4.55 23.54
CA VAL A 136 -13.90 -5.34 22.82
C VAL A 136 -13.56 -6.81 22.90
N LEU A 137 -12.33 -7.22 22.57
CA LEU A 137 -11.91 -8.61 22.66
C LEU A 137 -12.07 -9.21 24.06
N ARG A 138 -11.82 -8.41 25.11
CA ARG A 138 -12.01 -8.86 26.48
C ARG A 138 -13.49 -9.18 26.73
N HIS A 139 -14.39 -8.32 26.26
CA HIS A 139 -15.83 -8.52 26.34
C HIS A 139 -16.27 -9.75 25.53
N SER A 140 -15.83 -9.88 24.27
CA SER A 140 -16.23 -10.99 23.39
C SER A 140 -15.74 -12.37 23.87
N ILE A 141 -14.63 -12.44 24.61
CA ILE A 141 -14.01 -13.72 25.05
C ILE A 141 -14.27 -14.04 26.53
N LEU A 142 -14.30 -13.05 27.42
CA LEU A 142 -14.35 -13.29 28.88
C LEU A 142 -15.73 -13.07 29.52
N GLU A 143 -16.70 -12.46 28.83
CA GLU A 143 -18.06 -12.28 29.35
C GLU A 143 -19.02 -13.40 28.89
N GLU A 144 -20.22 -13.48 29.48
CA GLU A 144 -21.14 -14.61 29.31
C GLU A 144 -21.36 -15.00 27.84
N GLY A 145 -21.11 -16.28 27.52
CA GLY A 145 -21.19 -16.81 26.15
C GLY A 145 -19.92 -16.63 25.29
N GLY A 146 -18.81 -16.14 25.87
CA GLY A 146 -17.48 -16.11 25.25
C GLY A 146 -16.82 -17.50 25.17
N ASP A 147 -15.87 -17.65 24.24
CA ASP A 147 -15.10 -18.89 24.04
C ASP A 147 -13.60 -18.61 24.32
N SER A 148 -13.14 -19.07 25.49
CA SER A 148 -11.77 -18.87 25.98
C SER A 148 -10.75 -19.87 25.44
N SER A 149 -11.17 -20.85 24.62
CA SER A 149 -10.28 -21.91 24.11
C SER A 149 -9.08 -21.37 23.33
N LEU A 150 -9.25 -20.23 22.62
CA LEU A 150 -8.15 -19.59 21.92
C LEU A 150 -7.05 -19.06 22.84
N LEU A 151 -7.34 -18.78 24.11
CA LEU A 151 -6.35 -18.30 25.08
C LEU A 151 -5.39 -19.41 25.54
N GLU A 152 -5.75 -20.68 25.35
CA GLU A 152 -4.86 -21.82 25.57
C GLU A 152 -3.73 -21.86 24.52
N THR A 153 -4.01 -21.35 23.32
CA THR A 153 -3.08 -21.39 22.17
C THR A 153 -2.41 -20.03 21.92
N PHE A 154 -3.12 -18.92 22.15
CA PHE A 154 -2.66 -17.57 21.81
C PHE A 154 -2.65 -16.65 23.04
N PRO A 155 -1.51 -16.00 23.35
CA PRO A 155 -1.49 -14.93 24.32
C PRO A 155 -2.46 -13.81 23.92
N PHE A 156 -3.20 -13.26 24.88
CA PHE A 156 -4.24 -12.25 24.64
C PHE A 156 -3.80 -11.10 23.73
N ASN A 157 -2.56 -10.59 23.91
CA ASN A 157 -2.02 -9.51 23.08
C ASN A 157 -1.83 -9.90 21.61
N LYS A 158 -1.47 -11.16 21.33
CA LYS A 158 -1.35 -11.68 19.97
C LYS A 158 -2.74 -11.86 19.36
N LEU A 159 -3.70 -12.33 20.15
CA LEU A 159 -5.09 -12.47 19.72
C LEU A 159 -5.69 -11.11 19.34
N ALA A 160 -5.48 -10.06 20.13
CA ALA A 160 -5.95 -8.70 19.79
C ALA A 160 -5.39 -8.18 18.46
N ILE A 161 -4.12 -8.46 18.16
CA ILE A 161 -3.52 -8.11 16.86
C ILE A 161 -4.14 -8.93 15.73
N LEU A 162 -4.34 -10.23 15.95
CA LEU A 162 -4.95 -11.14 14.98
C LEU A 162 -6.40 -10.73 14.67
N MET A 163 -7.18 -10.37 15.69
CA MET A 163 -8.56 -9.91 15.57
C MET A 163 -8.69 -8.63 14.74
N ARG A 164 -7.78 -7.67 14.92
CA ARG A 164 -7.72 -6.48 14.05
C ARG A 164 -7.38 -6.80 12.60
N ARG A 165 -6.54 -7.81 12.36
CA ARG A 165 -6.22 -8.27 10.99
C ARG A 165 -7.43 -8.96 10.35
N LEU A 166 -8.16 -9.75 11.12
CA LEU A 166 -9.40 -10.38 10.66
C LEU A 166 -10.47 -9.34 10.36
N ASP A 167 -10.66 -8.33 11.21
CA ASP A 167 -11.56 -7.20 10.94
C ASP A 167 -11.21 -6.50 9.62
N ALA A 168 -9.94 -6.14 9.40
CA ALA A 168 -9.51 -5.54 8.14
C ALA A 168 -9.81 -6.46 6.94
N MET A 169 -9.49 -7.75 7.05
CA MET A 169 -9.77 -8.74 6.01
C MET A 169 -11.27 -8.87 5.71
N TYR A 170 -12.14 -8.89 6.73
CA TYR A 170 -13.59 -8.93 6.54
C TYR A 170 -14.14 -7.63 5.93
N GLY A 171 -13.45 -6.50 6.12
CA GLY A 171 -13.78 -5.23 5.45
C GLY A 171 -13.50 -5.29 3.95
N GLU A 172 -12.39 -5.91 3.54
CA GLU A 172 -12.02 -6.09 2.13
C GLU A 172 -12.78 -7.22 1.44
N ASN A 173 -13.06 -8.32 2.17
CA ASN A 173 -13.75 -9.50 1.66
C ASN A 173 -14.74 -10.06 2.71
N PRO A 174 -16.00 -9.61 2.70
CA PRO A 174 -17.02 -10.04 3.66
C PRO A 174 -17.26 -11.57 3.67
N GLU A 175 -17.12 -12.20 2.50
CA GLU A 175 -17.33 -13.64 2.27
C GLU A 175 -16.10 -14.49 2.60
N ALA A 176 -15.03 -13.91 3.15
CA ALA A 176 -13.83 -14.64 3.52
C ALA A 176 -14.15 -15.73 4.55
N LYS A 177 -13.75 -16.98 4.26
CA LYS A 177 -13.95 -18.16 5.12
C LYS A 177 -12.61 -18.70 5.65
N PRO A 178 -12.60 -19.39 6.79
CA PRO A 178 -11.43 -20.07 7.32
C PRO A 178 -10.98 -21.16 6.35
N TYR A 179 -9.69 -21.48 6.43
CA TYR A 179 -9.13 -22.58 5.67
C TYR A 179 -9.61 -23.92 6.23
N SER A 180 -10.20 -24.73 5.35
CA SER A 180 -10.47 -26.14 5.58
C SER A 180 -9.19 -26.98 5.47
N VAL A 181 -9.26 -28.24 5.90
CA VAL A 181 -8.16 -29.21 5.67
C VAL A 181 -7.82 -29.34 4.19
N SER A 182 -8.83 -29.32 3.30
CA SER A 182 -8.62 -29.33 1.85
C SER A 182 -7.90 -28.07 1.36
N ASP A 183 -8.16 -26.91 1.96
CA ASP A 183 -7.44 -25.68 1.59
C ASP A 183 -5.98 -25.74 2.01
N PHE A 184 -5.69 -26.22 3.23
CA PHE A 184 -4.31 -26.43 3.68
C PHE A 184 -3.57 -27.40 2.75
N LYS A 185 -4.21 -28.49 2.36
CA LYS A 185 -3.67 -29.43 1.38
C LYS A 185 -3.36 -28.75 0.05
N SER A 186 -4.32 -28.01 -0.53
CA SER A 186 -4.13 -27.32 -1.81
C SER A 186 -3.06 -26.22 -1.76
N ILE A 187 -3.00 -25.45 -0.66
CA ILE A 187 -1.95 -24.44 -0.44
C ILE A 187 -0.58 -25.11 -0.36
N PHE A 188 -0.49 -26.22 0.39
CA PHE A 188 0.74 -26.98 0.50
C PHE A 188 1.18 -27.55 -0.85
N GLU A 189 0.30 -28.22 -1.60
CA GLU A 189 0.60 -28.82 -2.90
C GLU A 189 1.11 -27.77 -3.90
N ARG A 190 0.48 -26.59 -3.95
CA ARG A 190 0.96 -25.48 -4.78
C ARG A 190 2.36 -25.03 -4.37
N ARG A 191 2.64 -24.95 -3.07
CA ARG A 191 3.96 -24.57 -2.55
C ARG A 191 5.02 -25.63 -2.85
N ALA A 192 4.71 -26.90 -2.64
CA ALA A 192 5.59 -28.03 -2.93
C ALA A 192 5.94 -28.07 -4.43
N LEU A 193 4.96 -27.88 -5.31
CA LEU A 193 5.17 -27.83 -6.75
C LEU A 193 6.04 -26.63 -7.17
N GLY A 194 5.84 -25.46 -6.53
CA GLY A 194 6.70 -24.30 -6.73
C GLY A 194 8.16 -24.59 -6.37
N ILE A 195 8.39 -25.19 -5.20
CA ILE A 195 9.74 -25.57 -4.75
C ILE A 195 10.34 -26.65 -5.65
N ALA A 196 9.55 -27.62 -6.12
CA ALA A 196 10.00 -28.64 -7.06
C ALA A 196 10.54 -28.01 -8.36
N ARG A 197 9.83 -27.01 -8.91
CA ARG A 197 10.28 -26.27 -10.11
C ARG A 197 11.57 -25.50 -9.85
N GLU A 198 11.71 -24.88 -8.68
CA GLU A 198 12.95 -24.18 -8.31
C GLU A 198 14.14 -25.14 -8.19
N LEU A 199 13.94 -26.33 -7.60
CA LEU A 199 14.95 -27.38 -7.51
C LEU A 199 15.36 -27.90 -8.89
N GLU A 200 14.40 -28.11 -9.80
CA GLU A 200 14.67 -28.53 -11.18
C GLU A 200 15.44 -27.48 -11.96
N SER A 201 15.05 -26.21 -11.84
CA SER A 201 15.76 -25.10 -12.48
C SER A 201 17.20 -25.01 -11.97
N ALA A 202 17.40 -25.09 -10.66
CA ALA A 202 18.75 -25.07 -10.08
C ALA A 202 19.57 -26.29 -10.52
N ALA A 203 18.97 -27.48 -10.55
CA ALA A 203 19.64 -28.70 -11.03
C ALA A 203 20.05 -28.60 -12.51
N PHE A 204 19.17 -28.04 -13.36
CA PHE A 204 19.46 -27.80 -14.77
C PHE A 204 20.64 -26.83 -14.93
N ASN A 205 20.59 -25.67 -14.28
CA ASN A 205 21.65 -24.66 -14.34
C ASN A 205 23.01 -25.23 -13.86
N ILE A 206 23.02 -26.01 -12.77
CA ILE A 206 24.24 -26.66 -12.28
C ILE A 206 24.81 -27.65 -13.32
N LYS A 207 23.96 -28.44 -13.99
CA LYS A 207 24.39 -29.43 -14.99
C LYS A 207 24.93 -28.77 -16.26
N GLU A 208 24.40 -27.62 -16.65
CA GLU A 208 24.90 -26.83 -17.79
C GLU A 208 26.24 -26.15 -17.48
N GLU A 209 26.42 -25.65 -16.26
CA GLU A 209 27.57 -24.82 -15.91
C GLU A 209 28.76 -25.61 -15.33
N SER A 210 28.52 -26.80 -14.75
CA SER A 210 29.52 -27.51 -13.94
C SER A 210 29.85 -28.91 -14.44
N THR A 211 31.14 -29.23 -14.46
CA THR A 211 31.63 -30.62 -14.56
C THR A 211 32.11 -31.16 -13.21
N ASN A 212 31.97 -30.37 -12.14
CA ASN A 212 32.46 -30.73 -10.81
C ASN A 212 31.57 -31.79 -10.16
N LYS A 213 32.14 -32.96 -9.81
CA LYS A 213 31.39 -34.13 -9.29
C LYS A 213 30.48 -33.80 -8.09
N PRO A 214 30.95 -33.09 -7.02
CA PRO A 214 30.08 -32.62 -5.95
C PRO A 214 28.86 -31.80 -6.39
N TRP A 215 29.01 -30.91 -7.36
CA TRP A 215 27.92 -30.10 -7.89
C TRP A 215 26.94 -30.93 -8.71
N LEU A 216 27.45 -31.83 -9.57
CA LEU A 216 26.61 -32.75 -10.33
C LEU A 216 25.79 -33.67 -9.42
N LYS A 217 26.41 -34.20 -8.35
CA LYS A 217 25.69 -34.98 -7.33
C LYS A 217 24.56 -34.18 -6.68
N MET A 218 24.83 -32.92 -6.32
CA MET A 218 23.82 -32.03 -5.73
C MET A 218 22.66 -31.78 -6.71
N ALA A 219 22.94 -31.63 -8.00
CA ALA A 219 21.91 -31.50 -9.03
C ALA A 219 21.05 -32.77 -9.13
N ASP A 220 21.65 -33.96 -9.06
CA ASP A 220 20.89 -35.22 -9.03
C ASP A 220 20.03 -35.34 -7.76
N ASP A 221 20.57 -34.97 -6.59
CA ASP A 221 19.81 -34.92 -5.33
C ASP A 221 18.59 -33.99 -5.45
N TYR A 222 18.74 -32.83 -6.11
CA TYR A 222 17.65 -31.88 -6.32
C TYR A 222 16.54 -32.44 -7.22
N LEU A 223 16.89 -33.19 -8.26
CA LEU A 223 15.91 -33.84 -9.13
C LEU A 223 15.12 -34.92 -8.38
N VAL A 224 15.77 -35.67 -7.49
CA VAL A 224 15.10 -36.65 -6.62
C VAL A 224 14.11 -35.95 -5.69
N LEU A 225 14.55 -34.89 -5.00
CA LEU A 225 13.68 -34.10 -4.13
C LEU A 225 12.49 -33.51 -4.89
N ALA A 226 12.72 -32.94 -6.08
CA ALA A 226 11.66 -32.37 -6.92
C ALA A 226 10.63 -33.43 -7.33
N THR A 227 11.08 -34.64 -7.68
CA THR A 227 10.21 -35.77 -8.02
C THR A 227 9.31 -36.16 -6.84
N GLN A 228 9.88 -36.23 -5.63
CA GLN A 228 9.11 -36.53 -4.43
C GLN A 228 8.07 -35.44 -4.11
N LEU A 229 8.41 -34.16 -4.29
CA LEU A 229 7.49 -33.04 -4.07
C LEU A 229 6.35 -32.96 -5.10
N LYS A 230 6.54 -33.56 -6.28
CA LYS A 230 5.49 -33.70 -7.29
C LYS A 230 4.56 -34.88 -7.03
N SER A 231 4.86 -35.74 -6.06
CA SER A 231 3.97 -36.84 -5.68
C SER A 231 2.63 -36.29 -5.15
N SER A 232 1.54 -36.96 -5.51
CA SER A 232 0.18 -36.52 -5.17
C SER A 232 -0.22 -36.78 -3.71
N ASP A 233 0.64 -37.43 -2.93
CA ASP A 233 0.38 -37.73 -1.51
C ASP A 233 1.57 -37.35 -0.64
N TRP A 234 1.63 -36.06 -0.30
CA TRP A 234 2.63 -35.53 0.63
C TRP A 234 2.56 -36.16 2.02
N VAL A 235 1.38 -36.61 2.47
CA VAL A 235 1.21 -37.22 3.79
C VAL A 235 2.10 -38.44 3.92
N GLN A 236 2.17 -39.23 2.87
CA GLN A 236 3.04 -40.41 2.80
C GLN A 236 4.48 -40.04 2.42
N ALA A 237 4.67 -39.07 1.53
CA ALA A 237 6.00 -38.72 1.00
C ALA A 237 6.88 -37.94 1.99
N ARG A 238 6.30 -37.25 2.98
CA ARG A 238 7.02 -36.36 3.92
C ARG A 238 8.16 -37.05 4.66
N GLU A 239 7.91 -38.24 5.19
CA GLU A 239 8.91 -38.98 5.97
C GLU A 239 10.10 -39.38 5.07
N ALA A 240 9.81 -39.94 3.89
CA ALA A 240 10.84 -40.29 2.91
C ALA A 240 11.63 -39.06 2.43
N PHE A 241 10.96 -37.94 2.19
CA PHE A 241 11.57 -36.66 1.84
C PHE A 241 12.50 -36.14 2.94
N GLY A 242 12.05 -36.21 4.19
CA GLY A 242 12.85 -35.86 5.36
C GLY A 242 14.10 -36.73 5.51
N SER A 243 13.93 -38.05 5.40
CA SER A 243 15.04 -39.01 5.44
C SER A 243 16.05 -38.77 4.31
N TYR A 244 15.58 -38.48 3.10
CA TYR A 244 16.47 -38.16 1.97
C TYR A 244 17.26 -36.87 2.22
N LEU A 245 16.59 -35.80 2.66
CA LEU A 245 17.25 -34.53 3.01
C LEU A 245 18.32 -34.67 4.10
N GLN A 246 18.13 -35.59 5.05
CA GLN A 246 19.12 -35.88 6.10
C GLN A 246 20.28 -36.74 5.57
N ALA A 247 20.00 -37.68 4.67
CA ALA A 247 21.01 -38.52 4.03
C ALA A 247 21.85 -37.76 2.98
N MET A 248 21.32 -36.66 2.45
CA MET A 248 22.09 -35.76 1.59
C MET A 248 23.36 -35.29 2.29
N GLY A 249 24.47 -35.32 1.56
CA GLY A 249 25.75 -34.84 2.05
C GLY A 249 25.78 -33.32 2.27
N ARG A 250 26.92 -32.82 2.74
CA ARG A 250 27.16 -31.37 2.81
C ARG A 250 27.13 -30.76 1.42
N SER A 251 26.54 -29.57 1.32
CA SER A 251 26.57 -28.79 0.08
C SER A 251 28.02 -28.49 -0.34
N PRO A 252 28.32 -28.52 -1.66
CA PRO A 252 29.63 -28.15 -2.17
C PRO A 252 29.95 -26.69 -1.85
N SER A 253 31.23 -26.40 -1.63
CA SER A 253 31.71 -25.04 -1.36
C SER A 253 31.74 -24.22 -2.65
N PHE A 254 31.19 -23.00 -2.60
CA PHE A 254 31.33 -22.02 -3.66
C PHE A 254 32.67 -21.26 -3.52
N LEU A 255 33.43 -21.17 -4.61
CA LEU A 255 34.70 -20.45 -4.67
C LEU A 255 34.56 -19.25 -5.61
N LYS A 256 34.85 -18.02 -5.13
CA LYS A 256 34.79 -16.82 -5.99
C LYS A 256 35.81 -16.83 -7.14
N LYS A 257 36.94 -17.51 -6.95
CA LYS A 257 38.00 -17.63 -7.95
C LYS A 257 37.82 -18.95 -8.69
N ASN A 258 37.61 -18.88 -10.00
CA ASN A 258 37.30 -20.03 -10.87
C ASN A 258 36.10 -20.86 -10.37
N PRO A 259 34.89 -20.24 -10.33
CA PRO A 259 33.74 -20.87 -9.72
C PRO A 259 33.24 -22.04 -10.58
N ALA A 260 32.80 -23.12 -9.91
CA ALA A 260 32.27 -24.30 -10.59
C ALA A 260 30.86 -24.11 -11.18
N VAL A 261 30.16 -23.05 -10.75
CA VAL A 261 28.86 -22.56 -11.22
C VAL A 261 28.84 -21.05 -11.05
N THR A 262 27.97 -20.31 -11.73
CA THR A 262 27.83 -18.86 -11.55
C THR A 262 27.37 -18.49 -10.14
N GLU A 263 27.61 -17.24 -9.71
CA GLU A 263 27.13 -16.75 -8.41
C GLU A 263 25.60 -16.78 -8.35
N LEU A 264 24.92 -16.49 -9.46
CA LEU A 264 23.46 -16.58 -9.60
C LEU A 264 22.98 -18.01 -9.36
N THR A 265 23.51 -18.99 -10.08
CA THR A 265 23.15 -20.42 -9.94
C THR A 265 23.39 -20.93 -8.53
N ASN A 266 24.48 -20.52 -7.88
CA ASN A 266 24.75 -20.86 -6.48
C ASN A 266 23.71 -20.26 -5.51
N GLU A 267 23.30 -19.01 -5.69
CA GLU A 267 22.28 -18.39 -4.83
C GLU A 267 20.88 -18.98 -5.08
N GLU A 268 20.52 -19.28 -6.33
CA GLU A 268 19.30 -20.02 -6.69
C GLU A 268 19.27 -21.39 -6.02
N ALA A 269 20.36 -22.15 -6.13
CA ALA A 269 20.47 -23.48 -5.54
C ALA A 269 20.34 -23.44 -4.01
N LYS A 270 21.02 -22.49 -3.33
CA LYS A 270 20.89 -22.31 -1.87
C LYS A 270 19.46 -21.95 -1.47
N SER A 271 18.82 -21.05 -2.21
CA SER A 271 17.45 -20.61 -1.97
C SER A 271 16.46 -21.78 -2.08
N ALA A 272 16.56 -22.56 -3.17
CA ALA A 272 15.70 -23.71 -3.42
C ALA A 272 15.80 -24.76 -2.29
N LEU A 273 17.03 -25.15 -1.89
CA LEU A 273 17.23 -26.12 -0.81
C LEU A 273 16.80 -25.59 0.55
N LYS A 274 16.99 -24.29 0.82
CA LYS A 274 16.48 -23.67 2.05
C LYS A 274 14.95 -23.78 2.13
N LYS A 275 14.25 -23.47 1.03
CA LYS A 275 12.78 -23.60 0.97
C LYS A 275 12.34 -25.05 1.07
N ALA A 276 13.04 -25.98 0.43
CA ALA A 276 12.77 -27.42 0.52
C ALA A 276 12.90 -27.93 1.97
N LYS A 277 13.97 -27.55 2.68
CA LYS A 277 14.17 -27.89 4.10
C LYS A 277 13.06 -27.33 5.00
N ALA A 278 12.58 -26.12 4.72
CA ALA A 278 11.49 -25.50 5.48
C ALA A 278 10.19 -26.30 5.40
N LEU A 279 9.99 -27.13 4.37
CA LEU A 279 8.81 -28.00 4.29
C LEU A 279 8.76 -29.03 5.42
N LEU A 280 9.86 -29.31 6.13
CA LEU A 280 9.87 -30.20 7.30
C LEU A 280 9.49 -29.51 8.62
N GLU A 281 9.24 -28.19 8.60
CA GLU A 281 8.76 -27.49 9.79
C GLU A 281 7.36 -28.00 10.21
N PRO A 282 7.02 -27.95 11.52
CA PRO A 282 5.72 -28.42 12.02
C PRO A 282 4.51 -27.77 11.35
N ALA A 283 4.65 -26.53 10.88
CA ALA A 283 3.60 -25.79 10.18
C ALA A 283 3.15 -26.45 8.86
N TYR A 284 3.98 -27.30 8.27
CA TYR A 284 3.68 -28.02 7.02
C TYR A 284 3.40 -29.51 7.24
N ASP A 285 3.30 -29.96 8.49
CA ASP A 285 2.94 -31.33 8.80
C ASP A 285 1.45 -31.57 8.52
N PRO A 286 1.09 -32.51 7.64
CA PRO A 286 -0.31 -32.82 7.37
C PRO A 286 -1.09 -33.29 8.59
N LYS A 287 -0.41 -33.89 9.58
CA LYS A 287 -1.03 -34.30 10.86
C LYS A 287 -1.54 -33.09 11.65
N ALA A 288 -1.01 -31.89 11.39
CA ALA A 288 -1.43 -30.66 12.03
C ALA A 288 -2.58 -29.94 11.29
N TRP A 289 -2.95 -30.34 10.06
CA TRP A 289 -3.97 -29.62 9.30
C TRP A 289 -5.37 -29.68 9.91
N SER A 290 -5.78 -30.85 10.42
CA SER A 290 -7.05 -30.99 11.15
C SER A 290 -7.04 -30.14 12.41
N PHE A 291 -5.92 -30.17 13.14
CA PHE A 291 -5.72 -29.33 14.31
C PHE A 291 -5.90 -27.86 13.94
N PHE A 292 -5.24 -27.37 12.90
CA PHE A 292 -5.38 -25.98 12.46
C PHE A 292 -6.80 -25.65 12.03
N ALA A 293 -7.43 -26.44 11.15
CA ALA A 293 -8.77 -26.20 10.64
C ALA A 293 -9.80 -25.97 11.77
N GLU A 294 -9.80 -26.84 12.79
CA GLU A 294 -10.67 -26.72 13.96
C GLU A 294 -10.48 -25.38 14.71
N ARG A 295 -9.22 -24.94 14.92
CA ARG A 295 -8.97 -23.64 15.59
C ARG A 295 -9.32 -22.47 14.69
N PHE A 296 -9.18 -22.61 13.38
CA PHE A 296 -9.57 -21.58 12.41
C PHE A 296 -11.09 -21.37 12.38
N GLU A 297 -11.89 -22.42 12.55
CA GLU A 297 -13.35 -22.30 12.69
C GLU A 297 -13.74 -21.51 13.96
N VAL A 298 -13.13 -21.83 15.10
CA VAL A 298 -13.32 -21.08 16.35
C VAL A 298 -12.87 -19.63 16.20
N LEU A 299 -11.71 -19.42 15.57
CA LEU A 299 -11.16 -18.10 15.27
C LEU A 299 -12.07 -17.28 14.36
N GLU A 300 -12.70 -17.89 13.35
CA GLU A 300 -13.67 -17.21 12.49
C GLU A 300 -14.88 -16.74 13.30
N LYS A 301 -15.50 -17.64 14.07
CA LYS A 301 -16.67 -17.32 14.87
C LYS A 301 -16.41 -16.14 15.82
N ILE A 302 -15.31 -16.20 16.56
CA ILE A 302 -14.89 -15.12 17.47
C ILE A 302 -14.51 -13.87 16.66
N GLY A 303 -13.82 -14.02 15.53
CA GLY A 303 -13.38 -12.93 14.67
C GLY A 303 -14.53 -12.12 14.08
N ARG A 304 -15.60 -12.78 13.62
CA ARG A 304 -16.79 -12.10 13.09
C ARG A 304 -17.52 -11.32 14.18
N ARG A 305 -17.79 -11.97 15.32
CA ARG A 305 -18.40 -11.30 16.49
C ARG A 305 -17.55 -10.11 16.96
N PHE A 306 -16.23 -10.31 17.09
CA PHE A 306 -15.30 -9.23 17.43
C PHE A 306 -15.38 -8.08 16.42
N SER A 307 -15.40 -8.36 15.12
CA SER A 307 -15.46 -7.35 14.07
C SER A 307 -16.73 -6.51 14.16
N GLU A 308 -17.88 -7.17 14.36
CA GLU A 308 -19.17 -6.50 14.55
C GLU A 308 -19.17 -5.59 15.78
N GLU A 309 -18.76 -6.12 16.94
CA GLU A 309 -18.67 -5.38 18.19
C GLU A 309 -17.64 -4.24 18.12
N PHE A 310 -16.51 -4.46 17.46
CA PHE A 310 -15.44 -3.47 17.32
C PHE A 310 -15.88 -2.31 16.43
N ARG A 311 -16.52 -2.61 15.29
CA ARG A 311 -17.08 -1.58 14.40
C ARG A 311 -18.23 -0.83 15.07
N ALA A 312 -19.10 -1.52 15.81
CA ALA A 312 -20.14 -0.88 16.61
C ALA A 312 -19.55 0.07 17.66
N ALA A 313 -18.58 -0.39 18.44
CA ALA A 313 -17.91 0.44 19.45
C ALA A 313 -17.16 1.63 18.85
N LYS A 314 -16.62 1.50 17.63
CA LYS A 314 -16.09 2.65 16.86
C LYS A 314 -17.20 3.63 16.50
N ARG A 315 -18.31 3.15 15.92
CA ARG A 315 -19.46 4.00 15.55
C ARG A 315 -20.06 4.74 16.74
N ASP A 316 -20.28 4.08 17.88
CA ASP A 316 -20.86 4.68 19.08
C ASP A 316 -20.00 5.82 19.66
N LYS A 317 -18.68 5.75 19.43
CA LYS A 317 -17.73 6.79 19.83
C LYS A 317 -17.49 7.85 18.75
N GLY A 318 -18.07 7.69 17.57
CA GLY A 318 -17.72 8.47 16.38
C GLY A 318 -16.24 8.35 16.04
N TRP A 319 -15.64 7.17 16.16
CA TRP A 319 -14.21 6.96 15.91
C TRP A 319 -13.95 6.36 14.54
N LEU A 320 -13.02 6.96 13.79
CA LEU A 320 -12.53 6.45 12.52
C LEU A 320 -11.01 6.25 12.56
N GLU A 321 -10.53 5.17 11.98
CA GLU A 321 -9.12 4.97 11.67
C GLU A 321 -8.78 5.60 10.32
N ILE A 322 -7.48 5.76 10.03
CA ILE A 322 -7.03 6.29 8.73
C ILE A 322 -7.54 5.44 7.56
N GLY A 323 -7.57 4.11 7.71
CA GLY A 323 -8.13 3.22 6.69
C GLY A 323 -9.64 3.42 6.49
N ASP A 324 -10.38 3.77 7.56
CA ASP A 324 -11.81 4.06 7.46
C ASP A 324 -12.04 5.34 6.64
N LEU A 325 -11.19 6.37 6.79
CA LEU A 325 -11.28 7.60 5.98
C LEU A 325 -11.13 7.31 4.49
N GLU A 326 -10.17 6.47 4.11
CA GLU A 326 -9.93 6.10 2.71
C GLU A 326 -11.13 5.39 2.10
N LEU A 327 -11.67 4.38 2.82
CA LEU A 327 -12.80 3.60 2.35
C LEU A 327 -14.09 4.42 2.28
N LEU A 328 -14.42 5.16 3.35
CA LEU A 328 -15.64 5.96 3.42
C LEU A 328 -15.61 7.12 2.42
N ALA A 329 -14.45 7.76 2.20
CA ALA A 329 -14.36 8.82 1.20
C ALA A 329 -14.58 8.27 -0.22
N MET A 330 -14.03 7.09 -0.53
CA MET A 330 -14.28 6.42 -1.81
C MET A 330 -15.74 5.98 -1.95
N GLU A 331 -16.35 5.45 -0.90
CA GLU A 331 -17.76 5.09 -0.88
C GLU A 331 -18.64 6.32 -1.14
N CYS A 332 -18.41 7.42 -0.41
CA CYS A 332 -19.14 8.67 -0.60
C CYS A 332 -18.97 9.21 -2.02
N ALA A 333 -17.75 9.23 -2.56
CA ALA A 333 -17.50 9.71 -3.92
C ALA A 333 -18.19 8.85 -4.99
N ARG A 334 -18.28 7.53 -4.80
CA ARG A 334 -18.92 6.61 -5.74
C ARG A 334 -20.44 6.58 -5.64
N ALA A 335 -20.96 6.58 -4.41
CA ALA A 335 -22.40 6.57 -4.15
C ALA A 335 -23.03 7.92 -4.53
N HIS A 336 -22.27 9.01 -4.35
CA HIS A 336 -22.69 10.39 -4.60
C HIS A 336 -21.66 11.16 -5.44
N PRO A 337 -21.53 10.87 -6.75
CA PRO A 337 -20.58 11.56 -7.63
C PRO A 337 -20.75 13.08 -7.65
N GLU A 338 -21.98 13.57 -7.45
CA GLU A 338 -22.30 14.99 -7.32
C GLU A 338 -21.59 15.64 -6.11
N SER A 339 -21.37 14.90 -5.03
CA SER A 339 -20.65 15.40 -3.85
C SER A 339 -19.16 15.57 -4.15
N ALA A 340 -18.55 14.61 -4.87
CA ALA A 340 -17.16 14.70 -5.28
C ALA A 340 -16.96 15.86 -6.28
N GLN A 341 -17.88 16.01 -7.24
CA GLN A 341 -17.85 17.12 -8.20
C GLN A 341 -18.05 18.48 -7.52
N ALA A 342 -18.99 18.59 -6.57
CA ALA A 342 -19.19 19.80 -5.79
C ALA A 342 -17.91 20.15 -5.02
N PHE A 343 -17.34 19.19 -4.30
CA PHE A 343 -16.09 19.37 -3.56
C PHE A 343 -14.92 19.77 -4.47
N SER A 344 -14.77 19.13 -5.62
CA SER A 344 -13.78 19.45 -6.64
C SER A 344 -13.89 20.92 -7.05
N SER A 345 -15.09 21.35 -7.48
CA SER A 345 -15.37 22.71 -7.96
C SER A 345 -15.23 23.82 -6.91
N GLU A 346 -15.10 23.46 -5.62
CA GLU A 346 -14.77 24.44 -4.59
C GLU A 346 -13.35 24.96 -4.68
N TRP A 347 -12.45 24.25 -5.38
CA TRP A 347 -11.02 24.55 -5.46
C TRP A 347 -10.63 24.86 -6.90
N ASP A 348 -9.92 25.97 -7.10
CA ASP A 348 -9.43 26.37 -8.42
C ASP A 348 -8.24 25.51 -8.87
N HIS A 349 -7.39 25.02 -7.95
CA HIS A 349 -6.17 24.26 -8.27
C HIS A 349 -5.83 23.22 -7.20
N TRP A 350 -5.26 22.11 -7.65
CA TRP A 350 -4.78 21.01 -6.81
C TRP A 350 -3.30 20.75 -7.05
N LEU A 351 -2.49 20.79 -6.00
CA LEU A 351 -1.07 20.50 -6.06
C LEU A 351 -0.76 19.26 -5.23
N ILE A 352 -0.08 18.29 -5.82
CA ILE A 352 0.16 16.97 -5.22
C ILE A 352 1.65 16.71 -5.19
N ASP A 353 2.22 16.66 -3.99
CA ASP A 353 3.63 16.37 -3.74
C ASP A 353 3.88 14.88 -3.52
N GLU A 354 5.10 14.44 -3.81
CA GLU A 354 5.58 13.06 -3.67
C GLU A 354 4.61 12.01 -4.25
N TYR A 355 4.13 12.26 -5.47
CA TYR A 355 3.09 11.43 -6.11
C TYR A 355 3.47 9.96 -6.25
N GLN A 356 4.78 9.65 -6.39
CA GLN A 356 5.28 8.27 -6.44
C GLN A 356 4.97 7.45 -5.17
N ASP A 357 4.76 8.12 -4.03
CA ASP A 357 4.50 7.47 -2.75
C ASP A 357 3.00 7.28 -2.47
N THR A 358 2.16 7.62 -3.45
CA THR A 358 0.69 7.47 -3.35
C THR A 358 0.29 6.04 -3.74
N SER A 359 -0.61 5.42 -2.97
CA SER A 359 -1.11 4.09 -3.31
C SER A 359 -2.06 4.13 -4.52
N PRO A 360 -2.21 3.04 -5.31
CA PRO A 360 -3.19 3.01 -6.40
C PRO A 360 -4.62 3.31 -5.95
N PHE A 361 -4.98 2.97 -4.70
CA PHE A 361 -6.28 3.31 -4.13
C PHE A 361 -6.42 4.82 -3.91
N GLN A 362 -5.41 5.45 -3.29
CA GLN A 362 -5.38 6.89 -3.05
C GLN A 362 -5.35 7.67 -4.36
N VAL A 363 -4.63 7.20 -5.39
CA VAL A 363 -4.64 7.83 -6.72
C VAL A 363 -6.05 7.83 -7.32
N ARG A 364 -6.78 6.71 -7.24
CA ARG A 364 -8.17 6.66 -7.72
C ARG A 364 -9.04 7.65 -6.95
N LEU A 365 -8.94 7.67 -5.62
CA LEU A 365 -9.73 8.59 -4.79
C LEU A 365 -9.40 10.05 -5.10
N LEU A 366 -8.12 10.39 -5.23
CA LEU A 366 -7.68 11.73 -5.58
C LEU A 366 -8.27 12.17 -6.93
N ARG A 367 -8.34 11.29 -7.93
CA ARG A 367 -8.97 11.61 -9.22
C ARG A 367 -10.45 11.96 -9.08
N GLU A 368 -11.19 11.21 -8.28
CA GLU A 368 -12.60 11.53 -7.99
C GLU A 368 -12.73 12.90 -7.32
N LEU A 369 -11.84 13.22 -6.37
CA LEU A 369 -11.87 14.49 -5.62
C LEU A 369 -11.35 15.69 -6.40
N THR A 370 -10.38 15.49 -7.31
CA THR A 370 -9.85 16.58 -8.16
C THR A 370 -10.77 16.87 -9.33
N GLY A 371 -11.52 15.87 -9.82
CA GLY A 371 -12.41 16.02 -10.97
C GLY A 371 -11.65 16.55 -12.19
N GLN A 372 -12.18 17.62 -12.79
CA GLN A 372 -11.59 18.30 -13.95
C GLN A 372 -10.71 19.50 -13.57
N GLU A 373 -10.55 19.79 -12.28
CA GLU A 373 -9.82 20.97 -11.85
C GLU A 373 -8.31 20.84 -12.13
N PRO A 374 -7.62 21.96 -12.46
CA PRO A 374 -6.20 21.95 -12.75
C PRO A 374 -5.37 21.26 -11.66
N THR A 375 -4.50 20.34 -12.08
CA THR A 375 -3.60 19.60 -11.16
C THR A 375 -2.14 19.86 -11.46
N PHE A 376 -1.33 20.14 -10.46
CA PHE A 376 0.13 20.18 -10.57
C PHE A 376 0.74 19.07 -9.71
N VAL A 377 1.39 18.10 -10.34
CA VAL A 377 1.91 16.90 -9.68
C VAL A 377 3.44 16.92 -9.67
N VAL A 378 4.07 16.64 -8.53
CA VAL A 378 5.52 16.53 -8.41
C VAL A 378 5.89 15.16 -7.86
N GLY A 379 6.97 14.57 -8.38
CA GLY A 379 7.48 13.31 -7.85
C GLY A 379 8.71 12.77 -8.58
N ASP A 380 9.22 11.64 -8.09
CA ASP A 380 10.27 10.87 -8.75
C ASP A 380 10.05 9.36 -8.53
N PRO A 381 9.73 8.58 -9.58
CA PRO A 381 9.56 7.13 -9.48
C PRO A 381 10.77 6.40 -8.85
N GLN A 382 11.98 6.92 -9.02
CA GLN A 382 13.21 6.32 -8.47
C GLN A 382 13.34 6.48 -6.95
N GLN A 383 12.51 7.33 -6.33
CA GLN A 383 12.50 7.60 -4.89
C GLN A 383 11.31 6.99 -4.16
N SER A 384 10.50 6.14 -4.80
CA SER A 384 9.41 5.45 -4.12
C SER A 384 9.94 4.52 -3.03
N ILE A 385 9.77 4.91 -1.77
CA ILE A 385 10.25 4.14 -0.59
C ILE A 385 9.12 3.59 0.29
N TYR A 386 7.85 3.96 0.02
CA TYR A 386 6.69 3.56 0.82
C TYR A 386 5.93 2.33 0.28
N LEU A 387 6.63 1.40 -0.39
CA LEU A 387 6.02 0.15 -0.91
C LEU A 387 5.26 -0.64 0.19
N PHE A 388 5.79 -0.64 1.41
CA PHE A 388 5.18 -1.30 2.58
C PHE A 388 3.85 -0.66 3.05
N ARG A 389 3.52 0.54 2.56
CA ARG A 389 2.22 1.22 2.76
C ARG A 389 1.31 1.14 1.53
N GLY A 390 1.68 0.33 0.53
CA GLY A 390 0.89 0.15 -0.69
C GLY A 390 1.21 1.13 -1.82
N ALA A 391 2.23 1.99 -1.68
CA ALA A 391 2.72 2.82 -2.78
C ALA A 391 3.19 1.96 -3.97
N ARG A 392 3.09 2.52 -5.18
CA ARG A 392 3.44 1.85 -6.44
C ARG A 392 4.05 2.88 -7.37
N SER A 393 5.34 2.77 -7.72
CA SER A 393 6.02 3.76 -8.57
C SER A 393 5.41 3.86 -9.97
N GLU A 394 4.72 2.80 -10.41
CA GLU A 394 3.98 2.74 -11.67
C GLU A 394 2.88 3.80 -11.78
N VAL A 395 2.33 4.28 -10.65
CA VAL A 395 1.28 5.30 -10.66
C VAL A 395 1.76 6.63 -11.24
N PHE A 396 3.03 6.97 -11.06
CA PHE A 396 3.61 8.18 -11.61
C PHE A 396 3.72 8.10 -13.12
N GLY A 397 4.22 6.97 -13.65
CA GLY A 397 4.32 6.75 -15.10
C GLY A 397 2.94 6.79 -15.78
N HIS A 398 1.92 6.16 -15.19
CA HIS A 398 0.56 6.25 -15.73
C HIS A 398 0.02 7.67 -15.75
N ARG A 399 0.33 8.50 -14.73
CA ARG A 399 -0.09 9.89 -14.69
C ARG A 399 0.64 10.76 -15.71
N GLU A 400 1.93 10.50 -15.93
CA GLU A 400 2.75 11.13 -16.97
C GLU A 400 2.14 10.88 -18.35
N ASP A 401 1.83 9.62 -18.67
CA ASP A 401 1.18 9.23 -19.93
C ASP A 401 -0.19 9.90 -20.14
N GLU A 402 -0.98 10.04 -19.07
CA GLU A 402 -2.30 10.71 -19.12
C GLU A 402 -2.18 12.20 -19.43
N ILE A 403 -1.28 12.91 -18.74
CA ILE A 403 -1.11 14.36 -18.91
C ILE A 403 -0.53 14.68 -20.28
N LEU A 404 0.45 13.90 -20.74
CA LEU A 404 1.03 14.05 -22.08
C LEU A 404 -0.01 13.85 -23.19
N LYS A 405 -0.93 12.88 -23.04
CA LYS A 405 -2.06 12.68 -23.98
C LYS A 405 -3.07 13.84 -23.95
N GLY A 406 -3.18 14.53 -22.82
CA GLY A 406 -4.05 15.69 -22.62
C GLY A 406 -3.45 17.04 -23.05
N GLY A 407 -2.21 17.06 -23.56
CA GLY A 407 -1.53 18.29 -23.99
C GLY A 407 -0.96 19.15 -22.86
N GLY A 408 -0.72 18.55 -21.69
CA GLY A 408 -0.10 19.17 -20.51
C GLY A 408 1.36 18.82 -20.29
#